data_AF-A0A838RXN5-F1
#
_entry.id   AF-A0A838RXN5-F1
#
_cell.length_a   1.000
_cell.length_b   1.000
_cell.length_c   1.000
_cell.angle_alpha   90.00
_cell.angle_beta   90.00
_cell.angle_gamma   90.00
#
_symmetry.space_group_name_H-M   'P 1'
#
loop_
_entity.id
_entity.type
_entity.pdbx_description
1 polymer ?
#
loop_
_entity_poly.entity_id
_entity_poly.type
_entity_poly.pdbx_seq_one_letter_code
_entity_poly.pdbx_strand_id
1 'polypeptide(L)'
;TRNVEENGQFLIERIKDAYERKSNHEEPSAVKGLERYIILNAIDRLWQEHLYAMDALREGVYLRSYAQKDPLIEYKTEAFDMFTELMSNIKNEVLHNLFRSTSNLQAFETFLSTLPQFLLREHAPTAPTANGPTAAGPIPGRRPERVGAPTNGVDGGNGDSDEVKLELAPVRREMPKVGRNDPCPCGSGKKFKNCCGRTA
;
A
#
# COMPACT_ATOMS: atom_id res chain seq x y z
N THR A 1 -21.30 40.63 -18.63
CA THR A 1 -20.91 39.78 -17.49
C THR A 1 -21.16 38.35 -17.89
N ARG A 2 -20.17 37.45 -17.74
CA ARG A 2 -20.29 36.03 -18.12
C ARG A 2 -21.28 35.30 -17.21
N ASN A 3 -21.97 34.29 -17.74
CA ASN A 3 -22.84 33.40 -16.98
C ASN A 3 -22.02 32.56 -15.96
N VAL A 4 -22.65 31.99 -14.94
CA VAL A 4 -22.00 31.15 -13.91
C VAL A 4 -21.22 29.99 -14.52
N GLU A 5 -21.79 29.30 -15.50
CA GLU A 5 -21.14 28.19 -16.21
C GLU A 5 -19.92 28.66 -17.03
N GLU A 6 -20.07 29.80 -17.72
CA GLU A 6 -18.99 30.43 -18.50
C GLU A 6 -17.86 30.93 -17.59
N ASN A 7 -18.19 31.43 -16.40
CA ASN A 7 -17.19 31.80 -15.39
C ASN A 7 -16.44 30.57 -14.88
N GLY A 8 -17.13 29.46 -14.64
CA GLY A 8 -16.52 28.20 -14.25
C GLY A 8 -15.51 27.69 -15.28
N GLN A 9 -15.90 27.66 -16.56
CA GLN A 9 -15.01 27.25 -17.65
C GLN A 9 -13.79 28.16 -17.77
N PHE A 10 -13.98 29.48 -17.67
CA PHE A 10 -12.89 30.44 -17.70
C PHE A 10 -11.88 30.24 -16.55
N LEU A 11 -12.37 29.98 -15.34
CA LEU A 11 -11.49 29.70 -14.21
C LEU A 11 -10.70 28.41 -14.41
N ILE A 12 -11.35 27.36 -14.91
CA ILE A 12 -10.68 26.07 -15.21
C ILE A 12 -9.57 26.27 -16.24
N GLU A 13 -9.82 27.01 -17.31
CA GLU A 13 -8.81 27.34 -18.32
C GLU A 13 -7.62 28.07 -17.70
N ARG A 14 -7.87 29.09 -16.88
CA ARG A 14 -6.80 29.84 -16.19
C ARG A 14 -5.99 29.01 -15.20
N ILE A 15 -6.63 28.06 -14.52
CA ILE A 15 -5.95 27.14 -13.61
C ILE A 15 -5.05 26.18 -14.39
N LYS A 16 -5.50 25.68 -15.55
CA LYS A 16 -4.69 24.85 -16.45
C LYS A 16 -3.48 25.62 -16.99
N ASP A 17 -3.68 26.85 -17.45
CA ASP A 17 -2.58 27.70 -17.90
C ASP A 17 -1.53 27.92 -16.79
N ALA A 18 -1.98 28.13 -15.55
CA ALA A 18 -1.09 28.29 -14.41
C ALA A 18 -0.31 27.01 -14.12
N TYR A 19 -0.95 25.84 -14.27
CA TYR A 19 -0.31 24.54 -14.12
C TYR A 19 0.74 24.29 -15.21
N GLU A 20 0.41 24.54 -16.48
CA GLU A 20 1.35 24.38 -17.59
C GLU A 20 2.60 25.26 -17.44
N ARG A 21 2.41 26.51 -16.99
CA ARG A 21 3.54 27.40 -16.70
C ARG A 21 4.44 26.85 -15.59
N LYS A 22 3.87 26.20 -14.58
CA LYS A 22 4.64 25.52 -13.53
C LYS A 22 5.39 24.32 -14.12
N SER A 23 4.71 23.44 -14.86
CA SER A 23 5.32 22.22 -15.41
C SER A 23 6.43 22.50 -16.42
N ASN A 24 6.36 23.61 -17.17
CA ASN A 24 7.38 23.96 -18.17
C ASN A 24 8.78 24.23 -17.57
N HIS A 25 8.87 24.52 -16.28
CA HIS A 25 10.14 24.78 -15.60
C HIS A 25 10.68 23.55 -14.86
N GLU A 26 9.95 22.42 -14.88
CA GLU A 26 10.26 21.20 -14.15
C GLU A 26 10.52 20.03 -15.11
N GLU A 27 11.22 19.00 -14.66
CA GLU A 27 11.50 17.81 -15.47
C GLU A 27 10.22 16.95 -15.64
N PRO A 28 9.82 16.56 -16.87
CA PRO A 28 8.53 15.92 -17.10
C PRO A 28 8.27 14.60 -16.36
N SER A 29 9.31 13.79 -16.09
CA SER A 29 9.18 12.52 -15.36
C SER A 29 9.00 12.74 -13.84
N ALA A 30 9.71 13.71 -13.28
CA ALA A 30 9.62 14.15 -11.89
C ALA A 30 8.24 14.71 -11.56
N VAL A 31 7.66 15.52 -12.45
CA VAL A 31 6.30 16.08 -12.28
C VAL A 31 5.26 14.97 -12.15
N LYS A 32 5.29 13.97 -13.03
CA LYS A 32 4.35 12.83 -12.98
C LYS A 32 4.52 12.00 -11.70
N GLY A 33 5.76 11.78 -11.26
CA GLY A 33 6.06 11.11 -10.00
C GLY A 33 5.49 11.89 -8.80
N LEU A 34 5.66 13.21 -8.80
CA LEU A 34 5.16 14.11 -7.77
C LEU A 34 3.64 14.17 -7.73
N GLU A 35 2.98 14.32 -8.89
CA GLU A 35 1.50 14.27 -9.01
C GLU A 35 0.96 12.98 -8.38
N ARG A 36 1.52 11.84 -8.77
CA ARG A 36 1.12 10.53 -8.25
C ARG A 36 1.33 10.45 -6.74
N TYR A 37 2.48 10.91 -6.25
CA TYR A 37 2.78 10.91 -4.83
C TYR A 37 1.79 11.77 -4.04
N ILE A 38 1.52 13.00 -4.49
CA ILE A 38 0.59 13.93 -3.82
C ILE A 38 -0.80 13.31 -3.73
N ILE A 39 -1.29 12.71 -4.83
CA ILE A 39 -2.61 12.07 -4.88
C ILE A 39 -2.68 10.88 -3.92
N LEU A 40 -1.72 9.94 -4.02
CA LEU A 40 -1.73 8.73 -3.20
C LEU A 40 -1.56 9.07 -1.72
N ASN A 41 -0.65 9.97 -1.38
CA ASN A 41 -0.41 10.37 0.01
C ASN A 41 -1.64 11.04 0.63
N ALA A 42 -2.32 11.92 -0.10
CA ALA A 42 -3.55 12.56 0.38
C ALA A 42 -4.68 11.54 0.60
N ILE A 43 -4.87 10.61 -0.33
CA ILE A 43 -5.88 9.56 -0.21
C ILE A 43 -5.57 8.66 0.99
N ASP A 44 -4.35 8.14 1.10
CA ASP A 44 -3.98 7.21 2.17
C ASP A 44 -4.14 7.85 3.55
N ARG A 45 -3.65 9.10 3.71
CA ARG A 45 -3.72 9.83 4.99
C ARG A 45 -5.17 10.07 5.42
N LEU A 46 -5.98 10.64 4.54
CA LEU A 46 -7.36 11.02 4.85
C LEU A 46 -8.28 9.79 4.95
N TRP A 47 -8.01 8.73 4.20
CA TRP A 47 -8.76 7.48 4.32
C TRP A 47 -8.52 6.81 5.67
N GLN A 48 -7.26 6.75 6.14
CA GLN A 48 -6.96 6.24 7.47
C GLN A 48 -7.70 7.02 8.56
N GLU A 49 -7.65 8.36 8.49
CA GLU A 49 -8.39 9.24 9.41
C GLU A 49 -9.90 8.97 9.36
N HIS A 50 -10.47 8.78 8.17
CA HIS A 50 -11.87 8.43 7.99
C HIS A 50 -12.22 7.07 8.62
N LEU A 51 -11.36 6.06 8.49
CA LEU A 51 -11.59 4.75 9.14
C LEU A 51 -11.63 4.88 10.66
N TYR A 52 -10.71 5.65 11.27
CA TYR A 52 -10.76 5.92 12.71
C TYR A 52 -12.05 6.65 13.11
N ALA A 53 -12.48 7.62 12.32
CA ALA A 53 -13.72 8.36 12.58
C ALA A 53 -14.96 7.46 12.43
N MET A 54 -14.95 6.51 11.49
CA MET A 54 -16.01 5.52 11.29
C MET A 54 -16.11 4.51 12.44
N ASP A 55 -14.97 4.07 12.97
CA ASP A 55 -14.95 3.22 14.16
C ASP A 55 -15.53 3.95 15.38
N ALA A 56 -15.14 5.21 15.59
CA ALA A 56 -15.71 6.05 16.65
C ALA A 56 -17.22 6.30 16.47
N LEU A 57 -17.66 6.56 15.23
CA LEU A 57 -19.08 6.72 14.90
C LEU A 57 -19.87 5.45 15.24
N ARG A 58 -19.32 4.29 14.89
CA ARG A 58 -19.95 3.00 15.17
C ARG A 58 -20.18 2.79 16.67
N GLU A 59 -19.22 3.16 17.52
CA GLU A 59 -19.37 3.10 18.97
C GLU A 59 -20.42 4.11 19.48
N GLY A 60 -20.41 5.35 18.96
CA GLY A 60 -21.32 6.42 19.37
C GLY A 60 -22.80 6.21 18.99
N VAL A 61 -23.05 5.56 17.85
CA VAL A 61 -24.42 5.29 17.36
C VAL A 61 -25.20 4.38 18.30
N TYR A 62 -24.54 3.48 19.04
CA TYR A 62 -25.22 2.66 20.04
C TYR A 62 -25.83 3.48 21.17
N LEU A 63 -25.23 4.62 21.55
CA LEU A 63 -25.84 5.52 22.54
C LEU A 63 -27.08 6.26 21.98
N ARG A 64 -27.15 6.50 20.67
CA ARG A 64 -28.32 7.12 20.04
C ARG A 64 -29.53 6.18 19.95
N SER A 65 -29.32 4.86 20.10
CA SER A 65 -30.39 3.87 20.21
C SER A 65 -31.32 4.12 21.42
N TYR A 66 -30.80 4.74 22.49
CA TYR A 66 -31.60 5.13 23.66
C TYR A 66 -32.67 6.18 23.33
N ALA A 67 -32.50 6.93 22.24
CA ALA A 67 -33.48 7.90 21.75
C ALA A 67 -34.54 7.30 20.81
N GLN A 68 -34.65 5.96 20.75
CA GLN A 68 -35.60 5.21 19.90
C GLN A 68 -35.48 5.46 18.39
N LYS A 69 -34.37 6.05 17.95
CA LYS A 69 -34.01 6.14 16.53
C LYS A 69 -33.35 4.84 16.09
N ASP A 70 -33.55 4.44 14.83
CA ASP A 70 -32.91 3.25 14.27
C ASP A 70 -31.39 3.51 14.13
N PRO A 71 -30.54 2.81 14.91
CA PRO A 71 -29.10 3.05 14.91
C PRO A 71 -28.48 2.81 13.53
N LEU A 72 -29.03 1.89 12.74
CA LEU A 72 -28.49 1.56 11.43
C LEU A 72 -28.73 2.70 10.41
N ILE A 73 -29.87 3.40 10.52
CA ILE A 73 -30.19 4.51 9.63
C ILE A 73 -29.33 5.73 9.97
N GLU A 74 -29.19 6.04 11.27
CA GLU A 74 -28.35 7.14 11.74
C GLU A 74 -26.87 6.91 11.37
N TYR A 75 -26.36 5.68 11.56
CA TYR A 75 -25.01 5.34 11.11
C TYR A 75 -24.82 5.58 9.61
N LYS A 76 -25.75 5.10 8.76
CA LYS A 76 -25.62 5.22 7.31
C LYS A 76 -25.65 6.67 6.83
N THR A 77 -26.52 7.48 7.42
CA THR A 77 -26.66 8.89 7.05
C THR A 77 -25.41 9.68 7.43
N GLU A 78 -24.98 9.59 8.68
CA GLU A 78 -23.78 10.28 9.17
C GLU A 78 -22.49 9.78 8.51
N ALA A 79 -22.37 8.47 8.28
CA ALA A 79 -21.24 7.89 7.55
C ALA A 79 -21.14 8.41 6.11
N PHE A 80 -22.28 8.57 5.43
CA PHE A 80 -22.30 9.09 4.07
C PHE A 80 -21.93 10.58 4.01
N ASP A 81 -22.39 11.37 4.98
CA ASP A 81 -22.02 12.77 5.09
C ASP A 81 -20.50 12.92 5.34
N MET A 82 -19.95 12.13 6.27
CA MET A 82 -18.51 12.06 6.53
C MET A 82 -17.71 11.62 5.29
N PHE A 83 -18.24 10.69 4.49
CA PHE A 83 -17.60 10.27 3.24
C PHE A 83 -17.62 11.38 2.18
N THR A 84 -18.72 12.12 2.07
CA THR A 84 -18.82 13.25 1.13
C THR A 84 -17.84 14.35 1.50
N GLU A 85 -17.71 14.63 2.79
CA GLU A 85 -16.71 15.56 3.33
C GLU A 85 -15.28 15.07 3.06
N LEU A 86 -14.98 13.80 3.31
CA LEU A 86 -13.70 13.18 2.97
C LEU A 86 -13.33 13.41 1.50
N MET A 87 -14.26 13.16 0.58
CA MET A 87 -14.02 13.35 -0.85
C MET A 87 -13.74 14.82 -1.22
N SER A 88 -14.38 15.78 -0.54
CA SER A 88 -14.08 17.21 -0.67
C SER A 88 -12.67 17.52 -0.14
N ASN A 89 -12.33 17.00 1.03
CA ASN A 89 -11.05 17.22 1.69
C ASN A 89 -9.88 16.64 0.88
N ILE A 90 -10.02 15.44 0.31
CA ILE A 90 -9.02 14.85 -0.60
C ILE A 90 -8.77 15.77 -1.80
N LYS A 91 -9.83 16.25 -2.46
CA LYS A 91 -9.69 17.15 -3.62
C LYS A 91 -8.99 18.45 -3.24
N ASN A 92 -9.36 19.05 -2.11
CA ASN A 92 -8.76 20.29 -1.63
C ASN A 92 -7.29 20.11 -1.25
N GLU A 93 -6.93 19.03 -0.55
CA GLU A 93 -5.56 18.72 -0.15
C GLU A 93 -4.68 18.44 -1.37
N VAL A 94 -5.18 17.65 -2.33
CA VAL A 94 -4.47 17.38 -3.59
C VAL A 94 -4.23 18.67 -4.36
N LEU A 95 -5.26 19.49 -4.60
CA LEU A 95 -5.11 20.74 -5.36
C LEU A 95 -4.20 21.74 -4.62
N HIS A 96 -4.35 21.88 -3.31
CA HIS A 96 -3.52 22.76 -2.51
C HIS A 96 -2.05 22.33 -2.57
N ASN A 97 -1.76 21.05 -2.36
CA ASN A 97 -0.40 20.52 -2.39
C ASN A 97 0.18 20.53 -3.80
N LEU A 98 -0.62 20.32 -4.86
CA LEU A 98 -0.17 20.36 -6.25
C LEU A 98 0.32 21.75 -6.65
N PHE A 99 -0.38 22.80 -6.24
CA PHE A 99 0.02 24.18 -6.55
C PHE A 99 1.04 24.76 -5.55
N ARG A 100 1.08 24.26 -4.31
CA ARG A 100 2.01 24.73 -3.26
C ARG A 100 3.33 23.95 -3.20
N SER A 101 3.38 22.71 -3.73
CA SER A 101 4.63 21.96 -3.84
C SER A 101 5.60 22.76 -4.69
N THR A 102 6.63 23.28 -4.02
CA THR A 102 7.48 24.34 -4.55
C THR A 102 8.44 23.79 -5.60
N SER A 103 8.59 24.59 -6.65
CA SER A 103 9.48 24.49 -7.81
C SER A 103 10.97 24.67 -7.47
N ASN A 104 11.40 24.22 -6.28
CA ASN A 104 12.82 24.17 -5.91
C ASN A 104 13.31 22.76 -6.18
N LEU A 105 14.02 22.59 -7.31
CA LEU A 105 14.65 21.35 -7.71
C LEU A 105 15.49 20.75 -6.58
N GLN A 106 16.12 21.59 -5.75
CA GLN A 106 16.89 21.17 -4.56
C GLN A 106 16.01 20.61 -3.44
N ALA A 107 14.86 21.24 -3.16
CA ALA A 107 13.93 20.76 -2.14
C ALA A 107 13.23 19.48 -2.61
N PHE A 108 12.98 19.35 -3.91
CA PHE A 108 12.44 18.15 -4.52
C PHE A 108 13.47 17.01 -4.54
N GLU A 109 14.73 17.26 -4.90
CA GLU A 109 15.82 16.27 -4.79
C GLU A 109 16.02 15.81 -3.35
N THR A 110 16.00 16.75 -2.39
CA THR A 110 16.08 16.42 -0.97
C THR A 110 14.87 15.58 -0.55
N PHE A 111 13.67 15.97 -0.98
CA PHE A 111 12.44 15.23 -0.72
C PHE A 111 12.45 13.81 -1.33
N LEU A 112 12.82 13.66 -2.61
CA LEU A 112 13.00 12.36 -3.27
C LEU A 112 14.08 11.51 -2.58
N SER A 113 15.17 12.13 -2.11
CA SER A 113 16.23 11.43 -1.37
C SER A 113 15.78 10.96 0.02
N THR A 114 14.77 11.62 0.60
CA THR A 114 14.14 11.20 1.86
C THR A 114 12.98 10.23 1.66
N LEU A 115 12.49 10.05 0.42
CA LEU A 115 11.48 9.02 0.16
C LEU A 115 12.11 7.64 0.34
N PRO A 116 11.43 6.74 1.07
CA PRO A 116 11.91 5.37 1.21
C PRO A 116 12.15 4.74 -0.16
N GLN A 117 13.37 4.24 -0.39
CA GLN A 117 13.84 3.69 -1.67
C GLN A 117 12.91 2.61 -2.28
N PHE A 118 11.99 2.04 -1.49
CA PHE A 118 11.03 1.04 -1.95
C PHE A 118 9.98 1.59 -2.93
N LEU A 119 9.70 2.90 -2.90
CA LEU A 119 8.71 3.53 -3.79
C LEU A 119 9.29 3.97 -5.15
N LEU A 120 10.59 4.27 -5.19
CA LEU A 120 11.33 4.66 -6.41
C LEU A 120 11.93 3.46 -7.15
N ARG A 121 11.96 2.26 -6.52
CA ARG A 121 12.46 1.04 -7.16
C ARG A 121 11.38 0.43 -8.05
N GLU A 122 11.10 1.10 -9.16
CA GLU A 122 10.64 0.39 -10.35
C GLU A 122 11.78 -0.55 -10.78
N HIS A 123 11.44 -1.81 -11.05
CA HIS A 123 12.35 -2.96 -11.04
C HIS A 123 13.55 -2.84 -12.01
N ALA A 124 14.65 -2.24 -11.57
CA ALA A 124 15.95 -2.37 -12.21
C ALA A 124 16.82 -3.37 -11.42
N PRO A 125 17.13 -4.56 -11.96
CA PRO A 125 18.14 -5.44 -11.39
C PRO A 125 19.52 -4.90 -11.74
N THR A 126 20.14 -4.17 -10.80
CA THR A 126 21.55 -3.81 -10.87
C THR A 126 22.39 -5.00 -10.42
N ALA A 127 23.09 -5.63 -11.37
CA ALA A 127 24.12 -6.61 -11.09
C ALA A 127 25.25 -6.00 -10.25
N PRO A 128 25.75 -6.68 -9.21
CA PRO A 128 26.92 -6.17 -8.49
C PRO A 128 28.17 -6.47 -9.31
N THR A 129 28.81 -5.41 -9.82
CA THR A 129 30.18 -5.44 -10.32
C THR A 129 31.13 -5.66 -9.16
N ALA A 130 31.90 -6.76 -9.23
CA ALA A 130 33.01 -7.04 -8.34
C ALA A 130 34.19 -6.11 -8.62
N ASN A 131 34.80 -5.54 -7.58
CA ASN A 131 36.21 -5.16 -7.58
C ASN A 131 36.75 -4.90 -6.16
N GLY A 132 37.71 -5.72 -5.75
CA GLY A 132 38.90 -5.26 -5.02
C GLY A 132 38.89 -5.22 -3.49
N PRO A 133 40.09 -5.24 -2.84
CA PRO A 133 40.41 -6.28 -1.87
C PRO A 133 41.00 -5.78 -0.53
N THR A 134 41.35 -6.74 0.36
CA THR A 134 42.27 -6.62 1.53
C THR A 134 41.75 -5.82 2.73
N ALA A 135 42.06 -6.08 4.00
CA ALA A 135 42.77 -7.12 4.75
C ALA A 135 42.46 -6.85 6.24
N ALA A 136 42.46 -7.87 7.10
CA ALA A 136 42.84 -7.73 8.51
C ALA A 136 42.86 -9.10 9.20
N GLY A 137 43.97 -9.41 9.86
CA GLY A 137 44.14 -10.56 10.74
C GLY A 137 43.52 -10.36 12.14
N PRO A 138 44.12 -10.93 13.20
CA PRO A 138 43.45 -11.93 14.05
C PRO A 138 43.27 -11.49 15.52
N ILE A 139 42.46 -12.23 16.30
CA ILE A 139 42.76 -12.84 17.63
C ILE A 139 41.45 -13.22 18.38
N PRO A 140 41.47 -14.27 19.24
CA PRO A 140 40.32 -15.12 19.53
C PRO A 140 39.83 -15.07 21.00
N GLY A 141 38.63 -15.65 21.21
CA GLY A 141 38.35 -16.51 22.37
C GLY A 141 37.51 -15.91 23.52
N ARG A 142 36.29 -16.44 23.69
CA ARG A 142 35.90 -17.16 24.93
C ARG A 142 34.60 -17.95 24.75
N ARG A 143 34.71 -19.27 24.93
CA ARG A 143 33.60 -20.20 25.20
C ARG A 143 33.50 -20.42 26.72
N PRO A 144 32.39 -20.95 27.22
CA PRO A 144 32.52 -22.31 27.71
C PRO A 144 31.37 -23.24 27.29
N GLU A 145 31.79 -24.49 27.13
CA GLU A 145 31.04 -25.71 26.84
C GLU A 145 30.22 -26.24 28.03
N ARG A 146 29.19 -27.03 27.71
CA ARG A 146 29.17 -28.47 28.05
C ARG A 146 28.29 -29.23 27.03
N VAL A 147 28.87 -30.14 26.23
CA VAL A 147 29.09 -31.59 26.48
C VAL A 147 27.78 -32.37 26.36
N GLY A 148 27.61 -33.39 25.51
CA GLY A 148 28.51 -34.08 24.59
C GLY A 148 27.71 -35.14 23.78
N ALA A 149 28.16 -35.36 22.55
CA ALA A 149 27.70 -36.41 21.61
C ALA A 149 28.18 -37.81 22.04
N PRO A 150 27.79 -38.91 21.36
CA PRO A 150 28.55 -39.42 20.19
C PRO A 150 27.65 -40.19 19.15
N THR A 151 28.01 -40.60 17.93
CA THR A 151 29.19 -40.55 17.05
C THR A 151 28.85 -41.17 15.68
N ASN A 152 29.45 -40.62 14.60
CA ASN A 152 30.13 -41.22 13.43
C ASN A 152 29.54 -42.44 12.68
N GLY A 153 29.58 -42.54 11.34
CA GLY A 153 30.24 -41.71 10.33
C GLY A 153 30.77 -42.58 9.17
N VAL A 154 30.70 -42.06 7.93
CA VAL A 154 31.49 -42.35 6.69
C VAL A 154 30.60 -41.97 5.49
N ASP A 155 31.04 -41.44 4.36
CA ASP A 155 32.18 -40.65 3.88
C ASP A 155 31.88 -40.40 2.36
N GLY A 156 32.44 -39.36 1.76
CA GLY A 156 32.72 -39.32 0.31
C GLY A 156 31.66 -38.78 -0.68
N GLY A 157 31.85 -37.52 -1.10
CA GLY A 157 32.27 -37.22 -2.49
C GLY A 157 31.25 -37.06 -3.63
N ASN A 158 31.44 -35.93 -4.34
CA ASN A 158 31.10 -35.61 -5.74
C ASN A 158 29.70 -35.07 -6.10
N GLY A 159 29.74 -33.96 -6.85
CA GLY A 159 28.93 -33.80 -8.06
C GLY A 159 27.78 -32.81 -7.94
N ASP A 160 27.90 -31.75 -8.72
CA ASP A 160 26.81 -31.08 -9.45
C ASP A 160 25.64 -30.55 -8.59
N SER A 161 25.68 -29.26 -8.29
CA SER A 161 24.51 -28.56 -7.79
C SER A 161 23.51 -28.39 -8.94
N ASP A 162 22.65 -29.40 -9.08
CA ASP A 162 21.45 -29.37 -9.94
C ASP A 162 20.67 -28.07 -9.72
N GLU A 163 20.48 -27.37 -10.83
CA GLU A 163 19.72 -26.15 -10.97
C GLU A 163 18.23 -26.43 -10.70
N VAL A 164 17.74 -26.16 -9.49
CA VAL A 164 16.29 -26.25 -9.21
C VAL A 164 15.59 -25.02 -9.78
N LYS A 165 15.23 -25.11 -11.06
CA LYS A 165 14.37 -24.16 -11.77
C LYS A 165 12.95 -24.18 -11.17
N LEU A 166 12.68 -23.27 -10.24
CA LEU A 166 11.32 -23.03 -9.75
C LEU A 166 10.55 -22.19 -10.78
N GLU A 167 9.87 -22.88 -11.71
CA GLU A 167 8.91 -22.24 -12.60
C GLU A 167 7.67 -21.79 -11.79
N LEU A 168 7.59 -20.50 -11.48
CA LEU A 168 6.37 -19.90 -10.93
C LEU A 168 5.33 -19.74 -12.03
N ALA A 169 4.69 -20.85 -12.40
CA ALA A 169 3.40 -20.81 -13.09
C ALA A 169 2.33 -20.28 -12.12
N PRO A 170 1.36 -19.47 -12.59
CA PRO A 170 0.25 -19.02 -11.75
C PRO A 170 -0.52 -20.25 -11.23
N VAL A 171 -0.58 -20.39 -9.91
CA VAL A 171 -1.33 -21.46 -9.24
C VAL A 171 -2.81 -21.32 -9.61
N ARG A 172 -3.24 -22.09 -10.62
CA ARG A 172 -4.65 -22.29 -10.92
C ARG A 172 -5.25 -23.06 -9.76
N ARG A 173 -6.25 -22.48 -9.10
CA ARG A 173 -6.99 -23.16 -8.03
C ARG A 173 -7.60 -24.44 -8.61
N GLU A 174 -7.19 -25.60 -8.10
CA GLU A 174 -7.73 -26.90 -8.53
C GLU A 174 -9.20 -27.08 -8.12
N MET A 175 -9.66 -26.33 -7.12
CA MET A 175 -11.03 -26.43 -6.61
C MET A 175 -11.87 -25.20 -6.97
N PRO A 176 -13.16 -25.39 -7.32
CA PRO A 176 -14.10 -24.30 -7.52
C PRO A 176 -14.18 -23.37 -6.31
N LYS A 177 -14.46 -22.09 -6.54
CA LYS A 177 -14.76 -21.15 -5.46
C LYS A 177 -16.11 -21.52 -4.83
N VAL A 178 -16.10 -22.38 -3.82
CA VAL A 178 -17.31 -22.80 -3.10
C VAL A 178 -17.74 -21.72 -2.11
N GLY A 179 -18.98 -21.24 -2.21
CA GLY A 179 -19.56 -20.27 -1.31
C GLY A 179 -19.89 -20.86 0.06
N ARG A 180 -20.00 -20.00 1.09
CA ARG A 180 -20.19 -20.42 2.49
C ARG A 180 -21.42 -21.33 2.72
N ASN A 181 -22.47 -21.20 1.91
CA ASN A 181 -23.70 -21.98 2.00
C ASN A 181 -23.84 -23.10 0.95
N ASP A 182 -22.88 -23.24 0.03
CA ASP A 182 -22.93 -24.21 -1.07
C ASP A 182 -22.64 -25.64 -0.57
N PRO A 183 -22.98 -26.67 -1.37
CA PRO A 183 -22.64 -28.07 -1.05
C PRO A 183 -21.14 -28.22 -0.87
N CYS A 184 -20.73 -28.86 0.23
CA CYS A 184 -19.31 -29.03 0.55
C CYS A 184 -18.65 -30.02 -0.44
N PRO A 185 -17.50 -29.67 -1.06
CA PRO A 185 -16.87 -30.48 -2.11
C PRO A 185 -16.25 -31.78 -1.61
N CYS A 186 -16.23 -32.03 -0.29
CA CYS A 186 -15.78 -33.30 0.29
C CYS A 186 -16.81 -34.44 0.19
N GLY A 187 -17.95 -34.23 -0.48
CA GLY A 187 -18.98 -35.26 -0.69
C GLY A 187 -19.87 -35.53 0.53
N SER A 188 -19.77 -34.72 1.60
CA SER A 188 -20.51 -34.95 2.85
C SER A 188 -22.01 -34.61 2.80
N GLY A 189 -22.50 -34.03 1.69
CA GLY A 189 -23.89 -33.58 1.53
C GLY A 189 -24.29 -32.37 2.39
N LYS A 190 -23.37 -31.83 3.21
CA LYS A 190 -23.62 -30.68 4.11
C LYS A 190 -23.18 -29.37 3.45
N LYS A 191 -23.75 -28.24 3.89
CA LYS A 191 -23.29 -26.89 3.48
C LYS A 191 -21.84 -26.66 3.94
N PHE A 192 -21.03 -25.97 3.13
CA PHE A 192 -19.60 -25.77 3.36
C PHE A 192 -19.27 -25.25 4.77
N LYS A 193 -19.99 -24.22 5.26
CA LYS A 193 -19.83 -23.68 6.63
C LYS A 193 -20.06 -24.68 7.77
N ASN A 194 -20.79 -25.76 7.50
CA ASN A 194 -21.12 -26.80 8.49
C ASN A 194 -20.24 -28.05 8.34
N CYS A 195 -19.25 -28.02 7.45
CA CYS A 195 -18.32 -29.12 7.20
C CYS A 195 -16.89 -28.55 7.12
N CYS A 196 -16.22 -28.61 5.95
CA CYS A 196 -14.82 -28.19 5.80
C CYS A 196 -14.58 -26.68 6.06
N GLY A 197 -15.62 -25.85 6.00
CA GLY A 197 -15.56 -24.42 6.32
C GLY A 197 -15.89 -24.08 7.78
N ARG A 198 -15.98 -25.07 8.67
CA ARG A 198 -16.21 -24.85 10.10
C ARG A 198 -14.87 -24.54 10.77
N THR A 199 -14.63 -23.27 11.11
CA THR A 199 -13.57 -22.91 12.05
C THR A 199 -13.98 -23.38 13.44
N ALA A 200 -13.10 -24.14 14.10
CA ALA A 200 -13.30 -24.63 15.47
C ALA A 200 -13.49 -23.48 16.47
#